data_AF-A0A915PXM0-F1
#
_entry.id   AF-A0A915PXM0-F1
#
_cell.length_a   1.000
_cell.length_b   1.000
_cell.length_c   1.000
_cell.angle_alpha   90.00
_cell.angle_beta   90.00
_cell.angle_gamma   90.00
#
_symmetry.space_group_name_H-M   'P 1'
#
loop_
_entity.id
_entity.type
_entity.pdbx_description
1 polymer ?
#
loop_
_entity_poly.entity_id
_entity_poly.type
_entity_poly.pdbx_seq_one_letter_code
_entity_poly.pdbx_strand_id
1 'polypeptide(L)'
;MENRRSEQNNDTMVAEGDLIINKFGMPLEDLYKLAISFYREKKRSCELMVPYEKRLLFMAYSKQVRYGPYNAAADDSGWFDLVGNDRMYVC
;
A
#
# COMPACT_ATOMS: atom_id res chain seq x y z
N MET A 1 48.46 -26.76 11.96
CA MET A 1 47.87 -25.42 11.76
C MET A 1 46.96 -25.53 10.55
N GLU A 2 45.65 -25.59 10.73
CA GLU A 2 44.73 -25.20 9.65
C GLU A 2 43.41 -24.76 10.26
N ASN A 3 43.23 -23.45 10.31
CA ASN A 3 42.10 -22.75 10.90
C ASN A 3 40.99 -22.68 9.85
N ARG A 4 40.05 -23.63 9.85
CA ARG A 4 38.80 -23.49 9.09
C ARG A 4 37.85 -22.61 9.87
N ARG A 5 37.99 -21.29 9.69
CA ARG A 5 36.93 -20.31 9.96
C ARG A 5 35.73 -20.71 9.10
N SER A 6 34.74 -21.32 9.72
CA SER A 6 33.39 -21.42 9.19
C SER A 6 32.84 -20.00 9.07
N GLU A 7 32.88 -19.43 7.87
CA GLU A 7 32.12 -18.25 7.51
C GLU A 7 30.63 -18.61 7.61
N GLN A 8 30.06 -18.38 8.79
CA GLN A 8 28.62 -18.30 8.96
C GLN A 8 28.15 -17.04 8.24
N ASN A 9 27.90 -17.18 6.94
CA ASN A 9 27.06 -16.25 6.21
C ASN A 9 25.65 -16.39 6.79
N ASN A 10 25.36 -15.64 7.86
CA ASN A 10 24.00 -15.41 8.32
C ASN A 10 23.32 -14.52 7.28
N ASP A 11 22.93 -15.14 6.17
CA ASP A 11 22.00 -14.57 5.20
C ASP A 11 20.67 -14.44 5.93
N THR A 12 20.55 -13.33 6.65
CA THR A 12 19.41 -13.05 7.50
C THR A 12 18.32 -12.67 6.52
N MET A 13 17.43 -13.59 6.17
CA MET A 13 16.19 -13.27 5.47
C MET A 13 15.42 -12.31 6.36
N VAL A 14 15.68 -11.01 6.21
CA VAL A 14 14.91 -9.97 6.86
C VAL A 14 13.53 -10.03 6.22
N ALA A 15 12.51 -10.35 7.02
CA ALA A 15 11.15 -10.40 6.52
C ALA A 15 10.78 -9.02 5.95
N GLU A 16 10.02 -8.96 4.85
CA GLU A 16 9.64 -7.68 4.22
C GLU A 16 8.98 -6.70 5.21
N GLY A 17 8.27 -7.23 6.21
CA GLY A 17 7.70 -6.44 7.30
C GLY A 17 8.75 -5.70 8.14
N ASP A 18 9.89 -6.34 8.43
CA ASP A 18 10.97 -5.77 9.24
C ASP A 18 11.71 -4.66 8.47
N LEU A 19 11.85 -4.81 7.15
CA LEU A 19 12.38 -3.76 6.26
C LEU A 19 11.49 -2.52 6.28
N ILE A 20 10.17 -2.69 6.29
CA ILE A 20 9.21 -1.59 6.35
C ILE A 20 9.27 -0.87 7.69
N ILE A 21 9.30 -1.64 8.80
CA ILE A 21 9.43 -1.09 10.15
C ILE A 21 10.74 -0.31 10.28
N ASN A 22 11.86 -0.83 9.76
CA ASN A 22 13.14 -0.13 9.80
C ASN A 22 13.12 1.19 9.00
N LYS A 23 12.46 1.20 7.83
CA LYS A 23 12.42 2.38 6.97
C LYS A 23 11.47 3.48 7.45
N PHE A 24 10.30 3.09 7.96
CA PHE A 24 9.22 4.03 8.30
C PHE A 24 8.97 4.16 9.81
N GLY A 25 9.61 3.33 10.63
CA GLY A 25 9.47 3.32 12.08
C GLY A 25 8.14 2.73 12.57
N MET A 26 7.33 2.14 11.69
CA MET A 26 6.01 1.63 12.03
C MET A 26 5.62 0.38 11.21
N PRO A 27 4.70 -0.46 11.72
CA PRO A 27 4.18 -1.60 10.98
C PRO A 27 3.47 -1.19 9.69
N LEU A 28 3.51 -2.06 8.67
CA LEU A 28 2.87 -1.82 7.38
C LEU A 28 1.37 -1.53 7.49
N GLU A 29 0.66 -2.22 8.39
CA GLU A 29 -0.78 -2.01 8.59
C GLU A 29 -1.10 -0.59 9.05
N ASP A 30 -0.32 -0.06 9.98
CA ASP A 30 -0.52 1.29 10.50
C ASP A 30 -0.12 2.33 9.46
N LEU A 31 0.95 2.07 8.71
CA LEU A 31 1.36 2.91 7.59
C LEU A 31 0.25 2.99 6.53
N TYR A 32 -0.41 1.87 6.23
CA TYR A 32 -1.54 1.82 5.30
C TYR A 32 -2.74 2.64 5.81
N LYS A 33 -3.12 2.50 7.09
CA LYS A 33 -4.20 3.31 7.71
C LYS A 33 -3.90 4.81 7.65
N LEU A 34 -2.65 5.19 7.92
CA LEU A 34 -2.19 6.58 7.84
C LEU A 34 -2.25 7.10 6.40
N ALA A 35 -1.76 6.31 5.43
CA ALA A 35 -1.77 6.68 4.01
C ALA A 35 -3.19 6.87 3.46
N ILE A 36 -4.15 6.01 3.84
CA ILE A 36 -5.56 6.19 3.46
C ILE A 36 -6.12 7.49 4.04
N SER A 37 -5.86 7.76 5.33
CA SER A 37 -6.37 8.95 6.01
C SER A 37 -5.83 10.22 5.34
N PHE A 38 -4.53 10.27 5.09
CA PHE A 38 -3.87 11.35 4.36
C PHE A 38 -4.47 11.55 2.95
N TYR A 39 -4.63 10.46 2.19
CA TYR A 39 -5.20 10.53 0.85
C TYR A 39 -6.63 11.09 0.87
N ARG A 40 -7.48 10.67 1.81
CA ARG A 40 -8.86 11.16 1.94
C ARG A 40 -8.90 12.64 2.30
N GLU A 41 -8.03 13.08 3.21
CA GLU A 41 -7.94 14.48 3.62
C GLU A 41 -7.50 15.37 2.45
N LYS A 42 -6.39 15.02 1.80
CA LYS A 42 -5.83 15.81 0.70
C LYS A 42 -6.67 15.78 -0.58
N LYS A 43 -7.37 14.68 -0.83
CA LYS A 43 -8.39 14.62 -1.90
C LYS A 43 -9.55 15.58 -1.61
N ARG A 44 -9.99 15.68 -0.36
CA ARG A 44 -11.07 16.61 0.04
C ARG A 44 -10.64 18.07 -0.07
N SER A 45 -9.38 18.39 0.22
CA SER A 45 -8.87 19.75 0.13
C SER A 45 -8.41 20.17 -1.28
N CYS A 46 -8.53 19.29 -2.29
CA CYS A 46 -8.03 19.53 -3.66
C CYS A 46 -6.52 19.82 -3.77
N GLU A 47 -5.75 19.68 -2.68
CA GLU A 47 -4.29 19.92 -2.68
C GLU A 47 -3.51 18.81 -3.38
N LEU A 48 -4.10 17.62 -3.50
CA LEU A 48 -3.46 16.45 -4.10
C LEU A 48 -4.31 15.92 -5.26
N MET A 49 -3.90 16.26 -6.49
CA MET A 49 -4.38 15.59 -7.69
C MET A 49 -3.52 14.37 -8.00
N VAL A 50 -4.11 13.19 -7.86
CA VAL A 50 -3.46 11.92 -8.21
C VAL A 50 -3.92 11.50 -9.61
N PRO A 51 -2.99 11.24 -10.55
CA PRO A 51 -3.33 10.76 -11.89
C PRO A 51 -4.21 9.52 -11.87
N TYR A 52 -5.06 9.37 -12.89
CA TYR A 52 -6.04 8.28 -12.95
C TYR A 52 -5.40 6.90 -12.82
N GLU A 53 -4.26 6.66 -13.46
CA GLU A 53 -3.56 5.37 -13.41
C GLU A 53 -3.10 5.04 -11.99
N LYS A 54 -2.66 6.04 -11.22
CA LYS A 54 -2.27 5.87 -9.82
C LYS A 54 -3.49 5.63 -8.93
N ARG A 55 -4.62 6.27 -9.21
CA ARG A 55 -5.88 6.02 -8.50
C ARG A 55 -6.41 4.60 -8.74
N LEU A 56 -6.26 4.06 -9.95
CA LEU A 56 -6.56 2.65 -10.25
C LEU A 56 -5.70 1.69 -9.41
N LEU A 57 -4.40 1.98 -9.27
CA LEU A 57 -3.52 1.17 -8.42
C LEU A 57 -3.95 1.22 -6.94
N PHE A 58 -4.33 2.39 -6.43
CA PHE A 58 -4.82 2.50 -5.05
C PHE A 58 -6.11 1.71 -4.81
N MET A 59 -7.01 1.70 -5.80
CA MET A 59 -8.19 0.84 -5.78
C MET A 59 -7.80 -0.64 -5.74
N ALA A 60 -6.91 -1.08 -6.64
CA ALA A 60 -6.47 -2.47 -6.72
C ALA A 60 -5.82 -2.93 -5.39
N TYR A 61 -4.92 -2.12 -4.82
CA TYR A 61 -4.31 -2.43 -3.53
C TYR A 61 -5.32 -2.46 -2.38
N SER A 62 -6.29 -1.54 -2.38
CA SER A 62 -7.34 -1.54 -1.35
C SER A 62 -8.23 -2.78 -1.44
N LYS A 63 -8.55 -3.25 -2.66
CA LYS A 63 -9.24 -4.52 -2.87
C LYS A 63 -8.38 -5.70 -2.41
N GLN A 64 -7.09 -5.72 -2.73
CA GLN A 64 -6.16 -6.77 -2.31
C GLN A 64 -6.06 -6.88 -0.78
N VAL A 65 -5.97 -5.76 -0.07
CA VAL A 65 -5.93 -5.75 1.40
C VAL A 65 -7.23 -6.26 2.01
N ARG A 66 -8.39 -5.94 1.39
CA ARG A 66 -9.71 -6.29 1.94
C ARG A 66 -10.17 -7.71 1.61
N TYR A 67 -9.90 -8.17 0.39
CA TYR A 67 -10.44 -9.43 -0.13
C TYR A 67 -9.35 -10.48 -0.38
N GLY A 68 -8.07 -10.12 -0.29
CA GLY A 68 -6.97 -10.98 -0.71
C GLY A 68 -6.85 -11.03 -2.23
N PRO A 69 -6.42 -12.18 -2.80
CA PRO A 69 -6.26 -12.34 -4.25
C PRO A 69 -7.51 -11.98 -5.05
N TYR A 70 -7.32 -11.61 -6.31
CA TYR A 70 -8.40 -11.19 -7.20
C TYR A 70 -9.56 -12.20 -7.22
N ASN A 71 -10.76 -11.71 -6.94
CA ASN A 71 -12.00 -12.46 -6.99
C ASN A 71 -13.02 -11.66 -7.82
N ALA A 72 -13.48 -12.23 -8.93
CA ALA A 72 -14.44 -11.59 -9.83
C ALA A 72 -15.80 -11.33 -9.17
N ALA A 73 -16.17 -12.08 -8.14
CA ALA A 73 -17.39 -11.85 -7.37
C ALA A 73 -17.28 -10.66 -6.38
N ALA A 74 -16.07 -10.14 -6.16
CA ALA A 74 -15.80 -8.98 -5.31
C ALA A 74 -15.63 -7.70 -6.15
N ASP A 75 -16.21 -7.65 -7.35
CA ASP A 75 -16.17 -6.47 -8.23
C ASP A 75 -17.13 -5.34 -7.80
N ASP A 76 -17.19 -5.08 -6.49
CA ASP A 76 -17.83 -3.90 -5.97
C ASP A 76 -16.82 -2.74 -6.01
N SER A 77 -17.22 -1.58 -6.52
CA SER A 77 -16.35 -0.40 -6.64
C SER A 77 -16.03 0.23 -5.29
N GLY A 78 -16.89 0.01 -4.28
CA GLY A 78 -16.68 0.48 -2.91
C GLY A 78 -16.41 1.99 -2.83
N TRP A 79 -15.56 2.43 -1.90
CA TRP A 79 -15.20 3.85 -1.73
C TRP A 79 -14.30 4.40 -2.87
N PHE A 80 -13.59 3.54 -3.59
CA PHE A 80 -12.88 3.91 -4.81
C PHE A 80 -13.84 3.82 -6.01
N ASP A 81 -14.98 4.50 -5.93
CA ASP A 81 -15.85 4.69 -7.10
C ASP A 81 -15.20 5.72 -8.05
N LEU A 82 -14.23 5.24 -8.83
CA LEU A 82 -13.47 6.05 -9.78
C LEU A 82 -14.33 6.55 -10.95
N VAL A 83 -15.57 6.06 -11.14
CA VAL A 83 -16.45 6.50 -12.23
C VAL A 83 -17.46 7.52 -11.74
N GLY A 84 -18.10 7.28 -10.58
CA GLY A 84 -19.01 8.24 -9.96
C GLY A 84 -18.29 9.43 -9.32
N ASN A 85 -17.13 9.22 -8.70
CA ASN A 85 -16.39 10.27 -8.01
C ASN A 85 -15.56 11.14 -8.96
N ASP A 86 -15.21 10.68 -10.17
CA ASP A 86 -14.53 11.51 -11.18
C ASP A 86 -15.48 12.55 -11.80
N ARG A 87 -16.80 12.28 -11.79
CA ARG A 87 -17.82 13.26 -12.19
C ARG A 87 -18.04 14.38 -11.16
N MET A 88 -17.75 14.13 -9.89
CA MET A 88 -18.14 15.02 -8.79
C MET A 88 -17.00 15.89 -8.24
N TYR A 89 -15.75 15.53 -8.51
CA TYR A 89 -14.59 16.27 -8.03
C TYR A 89 -13.67 16.62 -9.19
N VAL A 90 -14.19 17.50 -10.06
CA VAL A 90 -13.35 18.48 -10.74
C VAL A 90 -12.96 19.47 -9.65
N CYS A 91 -11.76 19.32 -9.10
CA CYS A 91 -10.95 20.52 -8.93
C CYS A 91 -10.55 20.89 -10.38
#